data_AF-N9ZE54-F1
#
_entry.id   AF-N9ZE54-F1
#
_cell.length_a   1.000
_cell.length_b   1.000
_cell.length_c   1.000
_cell.angle_alpha   90.00
_cell.angle_beta   90.00
_cell.angle_gamma   90.00
#
_symmetry.space_group_name_H-M   'P 1'
#
loop_
_entity.id
_entity.type
_entity.pdbx_description
1 polymer ?
#
loop_
_entity_poly.entity_id
_entity_poly.type
_entity_poly.pdbx_seq_one_letter_code
_entity_poly.pdbx_strand_id
1 'polypeptide(L)'
;MSELKELLSYDWASIIIILGLMIICFDKFAGIFCKWFPNTKLETKSMKEKREIMTNIERQQRQIDLLSSYESDTHNDVKEIKTMLKDHIDMDNERTISSFRSTLYRLHMEFTKQGYVSREGLKTFKEVGKCYVAAGGDDIYHDKLEPEVLALPMKYDDIVT
;
A
#
# COMPACT_ATOMS: atom_id res chain seq x y z
N MET A 1 87.12 12.88 -19.00
CA MET A 1 87.43 13.93 -20.02
C MET A 1 87.90 13.37 -21.37
N SER A 2 88.19 12.07 -21.48
CA SER A 2 88.57 11.40 -22.74
C SER A 2 87.38 11.10 -23.65
N GLU A 3 86.24 10.66 -23.11
CA GLU A 3 85.06 10.30 -23.92
C GLU A 3 84.38 11.50 -24.60
N LEU A 4 84.49 12.70 -24.01
CA LEU A 4 83.97 13.93 -24.61
C LEU A 4 84.78 14.38 -25.84
N LYS A 5 86.06 14.01 -25.93
CA LYS A 5 86.89 14.33 -27.10
C LYS A 5 86.60 13.42 -28.28
N GLU A 6 86.15 12.20 -28.03
CA GLU A 6 85.77 11.23 -29.06
C GLU A 6 84.41 11.56 -29.70
N LEU A 7 83.49 12.17 -28.93
CA LEU A 7 82.24 12.73 -29.46
C LEU A 7 82.44 14.00 -30.30
N LEU A 8 83.53 14.74 -30.07
CA LEU A 8 83.84 16.01 -30.74
C LEU A 8 84.56 15.85 -32.09
N SER A 9 85.21 14.70 -32.34
CA SER A 9 85.84 14.37 -33.62
C SER A 9 84.86 13.76 -34.63
N TYR A 10 83.63 13.49 -34.19
CA TYR A 10 82.57 13.00 -35.06
C TYR A 10 82.08 14.14 -35.96
N ASP A 11 81.80 13.82 -37.22
CA ASP A 11 81.42 14.79 -38.24
C ASP A 11 80.10 15.48 -37.86
N TRP A 12 80.22 16.71 -37.33
CA TRP A 12 79.09 17.53 -36.88
C TRP A 12 78.08 17.78 -38.00
N ALA A 13 78.53 17.80 -39.26
CA ALA A 13 77.64 17.90 -40.41
C ALA A 13 76.71 16.69 -40.51
N SER A 14 77.23 15.48 -40.28
CA SER A 14 76.44 14.24 -40.27
C SER A 14 75.41 14.21 -39.13
N ILE A 15 75.75 14.70 -37.93
CA ILE A 15 74.81 14.80 -36.80
C ILE A 15 73.68 15.78 -37.11
N ILE A 16 74.01 16.93 -37.69
CA ILE A 16 73.03 17.96 -38.06
C ILE A 16 72.08 17.44 -39.14
N ILE A 17 72.58 16.66 -40.10
CA ILE A 17 71.75 16.02 -41.13
C ILE A 17 70.79 14.99 -40.50
N ILE A 18 71.27 14.17 -39.55
CA ILE A 18 70.43 13.19 -38.85
C ILE A 18 69.35 13.88 -38.00
N LEU A 19 69.70 14.94 -37.28
CA LEU A 19 68.73 15.73 -36.51
C LEU A 19 67.70 16.42 -37.41
N GLY A 20 68.13 16.96 -38.55
CA GLY A 20 67.22 17.53 -39.55
C GLY A 20 66.25 16.49 -40.13
N LEU A 21 66.75 15.29 -40.45
CA LEU A 21 65.91 14.18 -40.90
C LEU A 21 64.93 13.70 -39.83
N MET A 22 65.33 13.68 -38.56
CA MET A 22 64.46 13.34 -37.43
C MET A 22 63.32 14.35 -37.26
N ILE A 23 63.59 15.64 -37.45
CA ILE A 23 62.57 16.71 -37.38
C ILE A 23 61.59 16.59 -38.55
N ILE A 24 62.08 16.34 -39.78
CA ILE A 24 61.21 16.19 -40.96
C ILE A 24 60.32 14.94 -40.83
N CYS A 25 60.86 13.85 -40.30
CA CYS A 25 60.10 12.63 -40.05
C CYS A 25 59.12 12.78 -38.87
N PHE A 26 59.29 13.78 -38.00
CA PHE A 26 58.44 13.99 -36.83
C PHE A 26 56.99 14.28 -37.23
N ASP A 27 56.75 15.07 -38.28
CA ASP A 27 55.38 15.38 -38.73
C ASP A 27 54.61 14.12 -39.17
N LYS A 28 55.28 13.21 -39.89
CA LYS A 28 54.67 11.93 -40.29
C LYS A 28 54.52 10.99 -39.11
N PHE A 29 55.49 10.98 -38.19
CA PHE A 29 55.44 10.16 -37.00
C PHE A 29 54.33 10.61 -36.05
N ALA A 30 54.15 11.91 -35.85
CA ALA A 30 53.06 12.50 -35.07
C ALA A 30 51.69 12.13 -35.66
N GLY A 31 51.53 12.18 -36.98
CA GLY A 31 50.30 11.74 -37.65
C GLY A 31 49.98 10.25 -37.41
N ILE A 32 51.00 9.38 -37.43
CA ILE A 32 50.85 7.95 -37.12
C ILE A 32 50.57 7.74 -35.62
N PHE A 33 51.23 8.49 -34.75
CA PHE A 33 51.05 8.41 -33.29
C PHE A 33 49.66 8.89 -32.86
N CYS A 34 49.14 9.97 -33.46
CA CYS A 34 47.75 10.41 -33.29
C CYS A 34 46.74 9.36 -33.78
N LYS A 35 47.07 8.60 -34.83
CA LYS A 35 46.23 7.50 -35.33
C LYS A 35 46.35 6.23 -34.49
N TRP A 36 47.49 6.02 -33.83
CA TRP A 36 47.80 4.90 -32.94
C TRP A 36 47.35 5.11 -31.49
N PHE A 37 47.05 6.36 -31.10
CA PHE A 37 46.18 6.72 -29.99
C PHE A 37 44.77 7.05 -30.50
N PRO A 38 44.05 6.10 -31.14
CA PRO A 38 42.66 6.35 -31.51
C PRO A 38 41.87 6.52 -30.21
N ASN A 39 41.22 7.68 -30.02
CA ASN A 39 40.33 8.04 -28.90
C ASN A 39 40.07 6.86 -27.96
N THR A 40 41.06 6.57 -27.12
CA THR A 40 40.89 5.53 -26.13
C THR A 40 39.84 6.15 -25.23
N LYS A 41 38.65 5.56 -25.19
CA LYS A 41 37.68 5.80 -24.12
C LYS A 41 38.34 5.31 -22.84
N LEU A 42 39.37 6.03 -22.39
CA LEU A 42 39.79 6.07 -21.02
C LEU A 42 38.53 6.54 -20.32
N GLU A 43 37.80 5.58 -19.74
CA GLU A 43 36.71 5.87 -18.84
C GLU A 43 37.29 6.78 -17.76
N THR A 44 37.13 8.08 -17.95
CA THR A 44 37.51 9.06 -16.95
C THR A 44 36.72 8.71 -15.71
N LYS A 45 37.30 8.90 -14.52
CA LYS A 45 36.60 8.63 -13.25
C LYS A 45 35.19 9.25 -13.23
N SER A 46 35.02 10.40 -13.89
CA SER A 46 33.74 11.07 -14.13
C SER A 46 32.68 10.21 -14.85
N MET A 47 33.04 9.41 -15.87
CA MET A 47 32.07 8.55 -16.57
C MET A 47 31.65 7.36 -15.73
N LYS A 48 32.54 6.82 -14.90
CA LYS A 48 32.21 5.75 -13.94
C LYS A 48 31.27 6.27 -12.85
N GLU A 49 31.59 7.43 -12.28
CA GLU A 49 30.76 8.11 -11.30
C GLU A 49 29.37 8.45 -11.86
N LYS A 50 29.29 8.95 -13.09
CA LYS A 50 28.00 9.18 -13.78
C LYS A 50 27.18 7.90 -13.95
N ARG A 51 27.81 6.77 -14.27
CA ARG A 51 27.12 5.47 -14.37
C ARG A 51 26.65 5.00 -13.00
N GLU A 52 27.49 5.11 -11.97
CA GLU A 52 27.10 4.74 -10.61
C GLU A 52 25.91 5.55 -10.13
N ILE A 53 25.94 6.88 -10.32
CA ILE A 53 24.82 7.77 -10.03
C ILE A 53 23.57 7.35 -10.81
N MET A 54 23.69 7.09 -12.12
CA MET A 54 22.55 6.62 -12.94
C MET A 54 21.97 5.31 -12.39
N THR A 55 22.82 4.33 -12.08
CA THR A 55 22.36 3.05 -11.53
C THR A 55 21.71 3.21 -10.14
N ASN A 56 22.18 4.16 -9.34
CA ASN A 56 21.60 4.45 -8.03
C ASN A 56 20.23 5.12 -8.18
N ILE A 57 20.09 6.07 -9.11
CA ILE A 57 18.82 6.72 -9.44
C ILE A 57 17.82 5.69 -9.97
N GLU A 58 18.21 4.80 -10.89
CA GLU A 58 17.35 3.74 -11.40
C GLU A 58 16.90 2.75 -10.30
N ARG A 59 17.77 2.44 -9.34
CA ARG A 59 17.40 1.61 -8.18
C ARG A 59 16.43 2.34 -7.26
N GLN A 60 16.62 3.64 -7.04
CA GLN A 60 15.71 4.46 -6.24
C GLN A 60 14.33 4.56 -6.92
N GLN A 61 14.28 4.81 -8.23
CA GLN A 61 13.02 4.85 -8.96
C GLN A 61 12.26 3.53 -8.87
N ARG A 62 12.95 2.40 -9.06
CA ARG A 62 12.34 1.07 -8.88
C ARG A 62 11.78 0.84 -7.48
N GLN A 63 12.45 1.34 -6.44
CA GLN A 63 11.94 1.25 -5.08
C GLN A 63 10.70 2.13 -4.86
N ILE A 64 10.67 3.33 -5.46
CA ILE A 64 9.50 4.22 -5.40
C ILE A 64 8.32 3.58 -6.13
N ASP A 65 8.54 3.03 -7.32
CA ASP A 65 7.47 2.38 -8.11
C ASP A 65 6.91 1.15 -7.36
N LEU A 66 7.79 0.35 -6.76
CA LEU A 66 7.39 -0.80 -5.93
C LEU A 66 6.60 -0.36 -4.69
N LEU A 67 7.05 0.70 -4.00
CA LEU A 67 6.35 1.21 -2.83
C LEU A 67 4.98 1.77 -3.20
N SER A 68 4.89 2.48 -4.33
CA SER A 68 3.63 2.99 -4.87
C SER A 68 2.66 1.86 -5.24
N SER A 69 3.15 0.75 -5.80
CA SER A 69 2.30 -0.42 -6.08
C SER A 69 1.79 -1.07 -4.79
N TYR A 70 2.65 -1.24 -3.78
CA TYR A 70 2.23 -1.77 -2.48
C TYR A 70 1.21 -0.88 -1.78
N GLU A 71 1.36 0.44 -1.87
CA GLU A 71 0.39 1.40 -1.32
C GLU A 71 -0.97 1.28 -2.01
N SER A 72 -0.98 1.18 -3.35
CA SER A 72 -2.20 0.98 -4.14
C SER A 72 -2.90 -0.33 -3.78
N ASP A 73 -2.15 -1.43 -3.70
CA ASP A 73 -2.69 -2.75 -3.35
C ASP A 73 -3.25 -2.74 -1.92
N THR A 74 -2.52 -2.18 -0.97
CA THR A 74 -2.97 -2.02 0.43
C THR A 74 -4.25 -1.18 0.51
N HIS A 75 -4.35 -0.10 -0.26
CA HIS A 75 -5.55 0.74 -0.27
C HIS A 75 -6.76 -0.03 -0.83
N ASN A 76 -6.57 -0.84 -1.86
CA ASN A 76 -7.61 -1.71 -2.41
C ASN A 76 -8.05 -2.77 -1.39
N ASP A 77 -7.12 -3.43 -0.72
CA ASP A 77 -7.40 -4.42 0.32
C ASP A 77 -8.20 -3.82 1.48
N VAL A 78 -7.83 -2.61 1.95
CA VAL A 78 -8.56 -1.90 3.00
C VAL A 78 -9.98 -1.53 2.56
N LYS A 79 -10.16 -1.14 1.29
CA LYS A 79 -11.49 -0.85 0.73
C LYS A 79 -12.35 -2.11 0.64
N GLU A 80 -11.76 -3.24 0.27
CA GLU A 80 -12.44 -4.53 0.23
C GLU A 80 -12.84 -4.99 1.63
N ILE A 81 -11.93 -4.93 2.61
CA ILE A 81 -12.21 -5.24 4.03
C ILE A 81 -13.37 -4.37 4.55
N LYS A 82 -13.35 -3.07 4.25
CA LYS A 82 -14.44 -2.17 4.66
C LYS A 82 -15.78 -2.57 4.06
N THR A 83 -15.78 -3.03 2.81
CA THR A 83 -16.99 -3.48 2.12
C THR A 83 -17.49 -4.79 2.72
N MET A 84 -16.62 -5.79 2.88
CA MET A 84 -16.95 -7.06 3.53
C MET A 84 -17.46 -6.87 4.96
N LEU A 85 -16.85 -5.96 5.73
CA LEU A 85 -17.30 -5.63 7.08
C LEU A 85 -18.70 -4.99 7.07
N LYS A 86 -18.95 -4.08 6.12
CA LYS A 86 -20.27 -3.46 5.94
C LYS A 86 -21.32 -4.52 5.59
N ASP A 87 -21.03 -5.37 4.62
CA ASP A 87 -21.93 -6.45 4.20
C ASP A 87 -22.17 -7.46 5.33
N HIS A 88 -21.15 -7.75 6.14
CA HIS A 88 -21.28 -8.62 7.31
C HIS A 88 -22.16 -7.99 8.40
N ILE A 89 -21.97 -6.69 8.68
CA ILE A 89 -22.82 -5.95 9.61
C ILE A 89 -24.27 -5.94 9.11
N ASP A 90 -24.50 -5.72 7.82
CA ASP A 90 -25.84 -5.68 7.24
C ASP A 90 -26.51 -7.06 7.31
N MET A 91 -25.80 -8.15 6.97
CA MET A 91 -26.31 -9.52 7.13
C MET A 91 -26.59 -9.90 8.59
N ASP A 92 -25.71 -9.52 9.52
CA ASP A 92 -25.91 -9.82 10.94
C ASP A 92 -27.04 -8.97 11.53
N ASN A 93 -27.24 -7.74 11.06
CA ASN A 93 -28.43 -6.95 11.37
C ASN A 93 -29.69 -7.65 10.87
N GLU A 94 -29.74 -8.14 9.63
CA GLU A 94 -30.89 -8.89 9.10
C GLU A 94 -31.20 -10.16 9.93
N ARG A 95 -30.18 -10.92 10.30
CA ARG A 95 -30.32 -12.10 11.19
C ARG A 95 -30.81 -11.71 12.58
N THR A 96 -30.33 -10.58 13.10
CA THR A 96 -30.71 -10.05 14.41
C THR A 96 -32.16 -9.59 14.41
N ILE A 97 -32.61 -8.87 13.37
CA ILE A 97 -34.02 -8.51 13.13
C ILE A 97 -34.88 -9.77 13.11
N SER A 98 -34.51 -10.81 12.34
CA SER A 98 -35.29 -12.06 12.26
C SER A 98 -35.42 -12.77 13.62
N SER A 99 -34.34 -12.81 14.40
CA SER A 99 -34.32 -13.43 15.73
C SER A 99 -35.19 -12.66 16.73
N PHE A 100 -35.07 -11.32 16.75
CA PHE A 100 -35.89 -10.47 17.60
C PHE A 100 -37.37 -10.52 17.18
N ARG A 101 -37.68 -10.52 15.88
CA ARG A 101 -39.05 -10.69 15.37
C ARG A 101 -39.67 -11.99 15.87
N SER A 102 -38.95 -13.10 15.76
CA SER A 102 -39.41 -14.42 16.23
C SER A 102 -39.65 -14.43 17.74
N THR A 103 -38.77 -13.77 18.50
CA THR A 103 -38.89 -13.64 19.95
C THR A 103 -40.10 -12.78 20.35
N LEU A 104 -40.29 -11.63 19.70
CA LEU A 104 -41.44 -10.74 19.92
C LEU A 104 -42.75 -11.45 19.62
N TYR A 105 -42.83 -12.20 18.52
CA TYR A 105 -44.00 -13.01 18.18
C TYR A 105 -44.31 -14.07 19.22
N ARG A 106 -43.29 -14.79 19.71
CA ARG A 106 -43.47 -15.82 20.72
C ARG A 106 -44.01 -15.22 22.02
N LEU A 107 -43.43 -14.11 22.49
CA LEU A 107 -43.89 -13.39 23.68
C LEU A 107 -45.32 -12.88 23.52
N HIS A 108 -45.63 -12.27 22.38
CA HIS A 108 -46.99 -11.81 22.06
C HIS A 108 -48.01 -12.97 22.08
N MET A 109 -47.69 -14.10 21.45
CA MET A 109 -48.55 -15.28 21.46
C MET A 109 -48.76 -15.83 22.88
N GLU A 110 -47.70 -15.88 23.69
CA GLU A 110 -47.77 -16.32 25.09
C GLU A 110 -48.69 -15.42 25.90
N PHE A 111 -48.55 -14.09 25.79
CA PHE A 111 -49.39 -13.12 26.50
C PHE A 111 -50.85 -13.16 26.04
N THR A 112 -51.07 -13.19 24.73
CA THR A 112 -52.43 -13.24 24.15
C THR A 112 -53.14 -14.54 24.54
N LYS A 113 -52.43 -15.67 24.56
CA LYS A 113 -52.97 -16.96 24.99
C LYS A 113 -53.30 -16.97 26.49
N GLN A 114 -52.48 -16.32 27.32
CA GLN A 114 -52.72 -16.21 28.76
C GLN A 114 -53.83 -15.19 29.10
N GLY A 115 -54.06 -14.21 28.21
CA GLY A 115 -55.05 -13.15 28.40
C GLY A 115 -54.61 -12.07 29.39
N TYR A 116 -53.35 -12.07 29.83
CA TYR A 116 -52.77 -11.05 30.71
C TYR A 116 -51.25 -10.97 30.51
N VAL A 117 -50.63 -9.89 30.99
CA VAL A 117 -49.18 -9.67 30.92
C VAL A 117 -48.63 -9.45 32.33
N SER A 118 -47.50 -10.10 32.67
CA SER A 118 -46.77 -9.83 33.91
C SER A 118 -45.83 -8.63 33.75
N ARG A 119 -45.50 -7.91 34.84
CA ARG A 119 -44.61 -6.75 34.79
C ARG A 119 -43.25 -7.07 34.14
N GLU A 120 -42.64 -8.16 34.54
CA GLU A 120 -41.35 -8.60 34.01
C GLU A 120 -41.45 -9.03 32.53
N GLY A 121 -42.56 -9.68 32.16
CA GLY A 121 -42.86 -10.03 30.77
C GLY A 121 -42.99 -8.81 29.88
N LEU A 122 -43.70 -7.78 30.34
CA LEU A 122 -43.85 -6.51 29.60
C LEU A 122 -42.52 -5.76 29.46
N LYS A 123 -41.70 -5.74 30.52
CA LYS A 123 -40.38 -5.10 30.49
C LYS A 123 -39.47 -5.79 29.48
N THR A 124 -39.40 -7.11 29.53
CA THR A 124 -38.63 -7.93 28.58
C THR A 124 -39.10 -7.68 27.15
N PHE A 125 -40.41 -7.68 26.92
CA PHE A 125 -40.99 -7.42 25.60
C PHE A 125 -40.63 -6.03 25.06
N LYS A 126 -40.66 -4.98 25.90
CA LYS A 126 -40.25 -3.63 25.51
C LYS A 126 -38.74 -3.51 25.25
N GLU A 127 -37.91 -4.18 26.03
CA GLU A 127 -36.46 -4.20 25.82
C GLU A 127 -36.09 -4.89 24.50
N VAL A 128 -36.68 -6.05 24.22
CA VAL A 128 -36.51 -6.75 22.94
C VAL A 128 -37.02 -5.90 21.78
N GLY A 129 -38.15 -5.21 21.95
CA GLY A 129 -38.70 -4.29 20.96
C GLY A 129 -37.79 -3.09 20.65
N LYS A 130 -37.15 -2.50 21.67
CA LYS A 130 -36.14 -1.45 21.46
C LYS A 130 -34.95 -1.96 20.65
N CYS A 131 -34.45 -3.15 20.96
CA CYS A 131 -33.35 -3.76 20.20
C CYS A 131 -33.77 -4.07 18.76
N TYR A 132 -35.03 -4.46 18.53
CA TYR A 132 -35.59 -4.68 17.20
C TYR A 132 -35.59 -3.42 16.34
N VAL A 133 -36.10 -2.31 16.88
CA VAL A 133 -36.14 -1.01 16.19
C VAL A 133 -34.72 -0.47 15.97
N ALA A 134 -33.84 -0.61 16.96
CA ALA A 134 -32.44 -0.19 16.85
C ALA A 134 -31.67 -0.97 15.76
N ALA A 135 -32.04 -2.23 15.52
CA ALA A 135 -31.49 -3.04 14.43
C ALA A 135 -32.09 -2.69 13.05
N GLY A 136 -33.09 -1.80 12.99
CA GLY A 136 -33.76 -1.37 11.75
C GLY A 136 -35.05 -2.12 11.42
N GLY A 137 -35.63 -2.85 12.37
CA GLY A 137 -36.93 -3.50 12.20
C GLY A 137 -38.10 -2.53 12.44
N ASP A 138 -38.93 -2.30 11.43
CA ASP A 138 -40.04 -1.32 11.46
C ASP A 138 -41.33 -1.86 10.82
N ASP A 139 -41.67 -3.11 11.12
CA ASP A 139 -42.83 -3.79 10.55
C ASP A 139 -43.91 -4.08 11.61
N ILE A 140 -44.18 -5.34 11.89
CA ILE A 140 -45.31 -5.82 12.69
C ILE A 140 -45.25 -5.48 14.17
N TYR A 141 -44.08 -5.06 14.68
CA TYR A 141 -43.90 -4.76 16.09
C TYR A 141 -44.79 -3.58 16.53
N HIS A 142 -44.72 -2.44 15.83
CA HIS A 142 -45.49 -1.25 16.17
C HIS A 142 -46.94 -1.33 15.70
N ASP A 143 -47.19 -1.96 14.54
CA ASP A 143 -48.52 -2.02 13.95
C ASP A 143 -49.47 -2.95 14.72
N LYS A 144 -48.92 -4.02 15.33
CA LYS A 144 -49.74 -5.10 15.89
C LYS A 144 -49.27 -5.58 17.25
N LEU A 145 -48.01 -6.01 17.38
CA LEU A 145 -47.57 -6.74 18.56
C LEU A 145 -47.60 -5.85 19.82
N GLU A 146 -47.10 -4.63 19.73
CA GLU A 146 -47.09 -3.66 20.83
C GLU A 146 -48.49 -3.24 21.29
N PRO A 147 -49.40 -2.75 20.41
CA PRO A 147 -50.73 -2.32 20.86
C PRO A 147 -51.55 -3.47 21.44
N GLU A 148 -51.45 -4.69 20.88
CA GLU A 148 -52.17 -5.85 21.40
C GLU A 148 -51.66 -6.27 22.79
N VAL A 149 -50.34 -6.27 23.02
CA VAL A 149 -49.78 -6.60 24.35
C VAL A 149 -50.10 -5.52 25.39
N LEU A 150 -50.09 -4.25 25.01
CA LEU A 150 -50.41 -3.15 25.93
C LEU A 150 -51.90 -3.07 26.29
N ALA A 151 -52.78 -3.61 25.45
CA ALA A 151 -54.21 -3.70 25.74
C ALA A 151 -54.57 -4.81 26.75
N LEU A 152 -53.66 -5.78 26.98
CA LEU A 152 -53.89 -6.87 27.91
C LEU A 152 -53.82 -6.40 29.37
N PRO A 153 -54.65 -6.97 30.27
CA PRO A 153 -54.62 -6.63 31.68
C PRO A 153 -53.28 -7.03 32.31
N MET A 154 -52.76 -6.17 33.19
CA MET A 154 -51.53 -6.45 33.93
C MET A 154 -51.83 -7.29 35.17
N LYS A 155 -51.12 -8.41 35.32
CA LYS A 155 -51.12 -9.19 36.55
C LYS A 155 -49.93 -8.81 37.41
N TYR A 156 -50.21 -8.37 38.62
CA TYR A 156 -49.19 -8.22 39.66
C TYR A 156 -48.99 -9.58 40.29
N ASP A 157 -47.79 -10.16 40.13
CA ASP A 157 -47.40 -11.24 41.01
C ASP A 157 -47.08 -10.57 42.34
N ASP A 158 -47.99 -10.72 43.30
CA ASP A 158 -47.82 -10.20 44.65
C ASP A 158 -46.49 -10.74 45.18
N ILE A 159 -45.57 -9.82 45.46
CA ILE A 159 -44.31 -10.13 46.11
C ILE A 159 -44.71 -10.65 47.49
N VAL A 160 -44.65 -11.97 47.68
CA VAL A 160 -44.86 -12.60 48.98
C VAL A 160 -43.89 -11.93 49.94
N THR A 161 -44.45 -11.18 50.89
CA THR A 161 -43.76 -10.43 51.94
C THR A 161 -43.16 -11.38 52.96
#